data_AF-A0A2W6BHH0-F1
#
_entry.id   AF-A0A2W6BHH0-F1
#
_cell.length_a   1.000
_cell.length_b   1.000
_cell.length_c   1.000
_cell.angle_alpha   90.00
_cell.angle_beta   90.00
_cell.angle_gamma   90.00
#
_symmetry.space_group_name_H-M   'P 1'
#
loop_
_entity.id
_entity.type
_entity.pdbx_description
1 polymer ?
#
loop_
_entity_poly.entity_id
_entity_poly.type
_entity_poly.pdbx_seq_one_letter_code
_entity_poly.pdbx_strand_id
1 'polypeptide(L)'
;MTATSGAEKPPLRAPAAPPAGPRVRSFGDRLAHQVAARGSQVVLGLDPDPARLWPRAIELVAGAAESPASAAWDPPGTAAPIAVRAARAVANHCALAIEAVAEQCVAVKLQVACFERLGAPGWAALAEVAQRAREHDLLVIADAKRGDIDVSASAYAEAFLSETPTVFGPVAGLGVDALTVNPLLGGDSLAPLVRTARNWGSGLFVLVRTSNPGAADLQELALAGGGSVSDRIARLVAELGASGLGSAGLTDVGAVLGATAPARLQAMRERMPHAVFLLPGVGAQGGRVEDLAAAFAPGPAGGLIAVSRGIVGAHERGGGDPAGAARDEAARLRELAWRIGG
;
A
#
# COMPACT_ATOMS: atom_id res chain seq x y z
N MET A 1 -4.10 -16.91 -57.73
CA MET A 1 -3.22 -15.98 -57.00
C MET A 1 -4.01 -14.73 -56.71
N THR A 2 -4.61 -14.64 -55.53
CA THR A 2 -5.39 -13.49 -55.08
C THR A 2 -4.79 -13.02 -53.76
N ALA A 3 -4.19 -11.83 -53.79
CA ALA A 3 -3.65 -11.16 -52.62
C ALA A 3 -4.80 -10.51 -51.85
N THR A 4 -4.96 -10.89 -50.58
CA THR A 4 -5.88 -10.22 -49.64
C THR A 4 -5.14 -9.06 -48.96
N SER A 5 -5.76 -7.88 -49.03
CA SER A 5 -5.28 -6.64 -48.42
C SER A 5 -5.35 -6.70 -46.90
N GLY A 6 -4.27 -6.29 -46.24
CA GLY A 6 -4.23 -6.08 -44.80
C GLY A 6 -5.04 -4.84 -44.43
N ALA A 7 -6.06 -5.00 -43.60
CA ALA A 7 -6.77 -3.90 -42.98
C ALA A 7 -5.92 -3.32 -41.84
N GLU A 8 -5.47 -2.08 -42.00
CA GLU A 8 -4.75 -1.30 -40.99
C GLU A 8 -5.70 -1.00 -39.82
N LYS A 9 -5.32 -1.35 -38.58
CA LYS A 9 -6.06 -0.98 -37.37
C LYS A 9 -6.04 0.54 -37.20
N PRO A 10 -7.17 1.21 -36.96
CA PRO A 10 -7.19 2.66 -36.76
C PRO A 10 -6.40 3.05 -35.50
N PRO A 11 -5.72 4.21 -35.48
CA PRO A 11 -4.97 4.67 -34.32
C PRO A 11 -5.90 4.89 -33.11
N LEU A 12 -5.41 4.50 -31.93
CA LEU A 12 -6.08 4.72 -30.64
C LEU A 12 -6.41 6.21 -30.49
N ARG A 13 -7.71 6.52 -30.45
CA ARG A 13 -8.22 7.88 -30.24
C ARG A 13 -7.72 8.38 -28.88
N ALA A 14 -6.99 9.50 -28.86
CA ALA A 14 -6.53 10.11 -27.62
C ALA A 14 -7.74 10.45 -26.72
N PRO A 15 -7.72 10.06 -25.43
CA PRO A 15 -8.82 10.35 -24.52
C PRO A 15 -8.96 11.85 -24.29
N ALA A 16 -10.20 12.30 -24.10
CA ALA A 16 -10.51 13.69 -23.78
C ALA A 16 -9.78 14.12 -22.50
N ALA A 17 -9.25 15.35 -22.51
CA ALA A 17 -8.58 15.93 -21.35
C ALA A 17 -9.54 16.01 -20.16
N PRO A 18 -9.10 15.68 -18.93
CA PRO A 18 -9.93 15.80 -17.75
C PRO A 18 -10.31 17.27 -17.49
N PRO A 19 -11.49 17.54 -16.91
CA PRO A 19 -11.93 18.90 -16.63
C PRO A 19 -10.97 19.60 -15.66
N ALA A 20 -10.71 20.88 -15.90
CA ALA A 20 -9.82 21.72 -15.10
C ALA A 20 -10.45 22.07 -13.73
N GLY A 21 -10.36 21.14 -12.78
CA GLY A 21 -10.47 21.41 -11.34
C GLY A 21 -9.12 21.87 -10.75
N PRO A 22 -9.07 22.31 -9.48
CA PRO A 22 -7.79 22.55 -8.80
C PRO A 22 -6.93 21.28 -8.94
N ARG A 23 -5.69 21.44 -9.46
CA ARG A 23 -4.79 20.29 -9.70
C ARG A 23 -4.65 19.51 -8.39
N VAL A 24 -5.16 18.29 -8.36
CA VAL A 24 -4.91 17.36 -7.26
C VAL A 24 -3.39 17.25 -7.13
N ARG A 25 -2.85 17.50 -5.93
CA ARG A 25 -1.41 17.39 -5.69
C ARG A 25 -0.98 15.95 -6.00
N SER A 26 0.15 15.79 -6.69
CA SER A 26 0.67 14.45 -7.01
C SER A 26 0.89 13.63 -5.74
N PHE A 27 0.79 12.31 -5.83
CA PHE A 27 1.07 11.43 -4.69
C PHE A 27 2.48 11.68 -4.12
N GLY A 28 3.49 11.85 -4.98
CA GLY A 28 4.87 12.14 -4.58
C GLY A 28 4.98 13.41 -3.74
N ASP A 29 4.27 14.48 -4.11
CA ASP A 29 4.27 15.74 -3.36
C ASP A 29 3.53 15.63 -2.02
N ARG A 30 2.38 14.95 -2.01
CA ARG A 30 1.62 14.68 -0.77
C ARG A 30 2.43 13.85 0.20
N LEU A 31 3.12 12.82 -0.29
CA LEU A 31 3.99 11.98 0.51
C LEU A 31 5.18 12.77 1.06
N ALA A 32 5.87 13.55 0.22
CA ALA A 32 7.00 14.36 0.64
C ALA A 32 6.61 15.35 1.76
N HIS A 33 5.44 15.99 1.61
CA HIS A 33 4.89 16.84 2.65
C HIS A 33 4.63 16.08 3.95
N GLN A 34 3.99 14.90 3.87
CA GLN A 34 3.69 14.08 5.04
C GLN A 34 4.95 13.62 5.77
N VAL A 35 5.96 13.16 5.03
CA VAL A 35 7.26 12.72 5.57
C VAL A 35 7.97 13.88 6.29
N ALA A 36 7.98 15.07 5.68
CA ALA A 36 8.58 16.25 6.29
C ALA A 36 7.82 16.71 7.55
N ALA A 37 6.48 16.77 7.48
CA ALA A 37 5.64 17.22 8.59
C ALA A 37 5.72 16.29 9.81
N ARG A 38 5.80 14.98 9.57
CA ARG A 38 5.89 13.97 10.63
C ARG A 38 7.32 13.72 11.12
N GLY A 39 8.34 14.12 10.34
CA GLY A 39 9.72 13.73 10.62
C GLY A 39 9.86 12.21 10.72
N SER A 40 9.27 11.46 9.77
CA SER A 40 9.23 10.00 9.78
C SER A 40 9.17 9.42 8.37
N GLN A 41 9.67 8.20 8.20
CA GLN A 41 9.51 7.36 7.01
C GLN A 41 8.76 6.05 7.33
N VAL A 42 8.24 5.91 8.55
CA VAL A 42 7.66 4.66 9.04
C VAL A 42 6.25 4.48 8.51
N VAL A 43 5.98 3.30 7.98
CA VAL A 43 4.65 2.86 7.55
C VAL A 43 4.20 1.72 8.45
N LEU A 44 3.09 1.91 9.17
CA LEU A 44 2.48 0.87 9.98
C LEU A 44 1.86 -0.19 9.06
N GLY A 45 2.46 -1.37 8.98
CA GLY A 45 1.83 -2.51 8.34
C GLY A 45 0.72 -3.10 9.23
N LEU A 46 -0.47 -3.27 8.67
CA LEU A 46 -1.58 -3.95 9.32
C LEU A 46 -1.87 -5.26 8.59
N ASP A 47 -1.38 -6.37 9.15
CA ASP A 47 -1.55 -7.75 8.69
C ASP A 47 -2.32 -8.61 9.73
N PRO A 48 -3.49 -8.16 10.22
CA PRO A 48 -4.13 -8.71 11.42
C PRO A 48 -4.42 -10.21 11.26
N ASP A 49 -4.00 -11.00 12.24
CA ASP A 49 -4.38 -12.41 12.39
C ASP A 49 -5.56 -12.52 13.36
N PRO A 50 -6.76 -12.95 12.94
CA PRO A 50 -7.93 -13.13 13.80
C PRO A 50 -7.66 -13.99 15.03
N ALA A 51 -6.65 -14.87 14.99
CA ALA A 51 -6.26 -15.69 16.14
C ALA A 51 -5.32 -14.98 17.13
N ARG A 52 -4.77 -13.82 16.78
CA ARG A 52 -3.72 -13.11 17.54
C ARG A 52 -4.01 -11.62 17.64
N LEU A 53 -5.23 -11.28 18.04
CA LEU A 53 -5.65 -9.90 18.26
C LEU A 53 -5.28 -9.44 19.67
N TRP A 54 -5.13 -8.14 19.84
CA TRP A 54 -4.96 -7.54 21.17
C TRP A 54 -6.20 -7.84 22.03
N PRO A 55 -6.05 -8.21 23.32
CA PRO A 55 -7.19 -8.57 24.17
C PRO A 55 -8.29 -7.51 24.18
N ARG A 56 -7.91 -6.22 24.24
CA ARG A 56 -8.84 -5.10 24.22
C ARG A 56 -9.73 -5.06 22.97
N ALA A 57 -9.22 -5.47 21.82
CA ALA A 57 -9.99 -5.49 20.57
C ALA A 57 -11.14 -6.50 20.62
N ILE A 58 -10.94 -7.62 21.31
CA ILE A 58 -11.92 -8.70 21.51
C ILE A 58 -12.96 -8.26 22.53
N GLU A 59 -12.53 -7.67 23.65
CA GLU A 59 -13.41 -7.16 24.71
C GLU A 59 -14.43 -6.13 24.19
N LEU A 60 -14.00 -5.24 23.30
CA LEU A 60 -14.87 -4.23 22.68
C LEU A 60 -16.01 -4.85 21.87
N VAL A 61 -15.80 -6.02 21.27
CA VAL A 61 -16.87 -6.75 20.56
C VAL A 61 -17.85 -7.38 21.53
N ALA A 62 -17.36 -7.94 22.64
CA ALA A 62 -18.21 -8.54 23.67
C ALA A 62 -19.12 -7.48 24.33
N GLY A 63 -18.56 -6.32 24.69
CA GLY A 63 -19.34 -5.22 25.27
C GLY A 63 -20.36 -4.59 24.30
N ALA A 64 -20.10 -4.61 22.99
CA ALA A 64 -21.03 -4.08 21.99
C ALA A 64 -22.24 -5.00 21.72
N ALA A 65 -22.09 -6.32 21.92
CA ALA A 65 -23.17 -7.29 21.76
C ALA A 65 -24.28 -7.13 22.82
N GLU A 66 -24.01 -6.39 23.90
CA GLU A 66 -24.96 -6.07 24.97
C GLU A 66 -25.74 -4.76 24.72
N SER A 67 -25.42 -4.02 23.65
CA SER A 67 -26.10 -2.77 23.29
C SER A 67 -27.30 -3.01 22.36
N PRO A 68 -28.53 -2.54 22.67
CA PRO A 68 -29.74 -2.82 21.89
C PRO A 68 -29.77 -2.28 20.44
N ALA A 69 -28.82 -1.45 20.04
CA ALA A 69 -28.90 -0.63 18.83
C ALA A 69 -28.40 -1.29 17.53
N SER A 70 -27.84 -2.51 17.57
CA SER A 70 -27.28 -3.15 16.35
C SER A 70 -28.27 -4.02 15.56
N ALA A 71 -29.55 -4.02 15.93
CA ALA A 71 -30.58 -4.90 15.36
C ALA A 71 -31.33 -4.23 14.19
N ALA A 72 -30.69 -4.11 13.03
CA ALA A 72 -31.38 -3.67 11.81
C ALA A 72 -31.84 -4.83 10.91
N TRP A 73 -31.38 -6.07 11.16
CA TRP A 73 -31.76 -7.25 10.37
C TRP A 73 -31.83 -8.57 11.15
N ASP A 74 -31.29 -8.62 12.36
CA ASP A 74 -31.29 -9.82 13.20
C ASP A 74 -32.42 -9.78 14.24
N PRO A 75 -33.04 -10.92 14.60
CA PRO A 75 -33.98 -11.00 15.70
C PRO A 75 -33.36 -10.44 17.00
N PRO A 76 -34.14 -9.71 17.84
CA PRO A 76 -33.66 -9.27 19.14
C PRO A 76 -33.12 -10.45 19.96
N GLY A 77 -31.88 -10.34 20.44
CA GLY A 77 -31.26 -11.35 21.32
C GLY A 77 -30.37 -12.40 20.64
N THR A 78 -30.19 -12.37 19.31
CA THR A 78 -29.19 -13.23 18.64
C THR A 78 -27.86 -12.51 18.47
N ALA A 79 -26.77 -13.11 18.97
CA ALA A 79 -25.42 -12.60 18.74
C ALA A 79 -25.13 -12.50 17.23
N ALA A 80 -24.54 -11.38 16.80
CA ALA A 80 -24.17 -11.16 15.40
C ALA A 80 -23.37 -12.35 14.82
N PRO A 81 -23.47 -12.68 13.53
CA PRO A 81 -22.75 -13.81 12.93
C PRO A 81 -21.25 -13.82 13.23
N ILE A 82 -20.63 -15.01 13.33
CA ILE A 82 -19.21 -15.18 13.70
C ILE A 82 -18.29 -14.31 12.82
N ALA A 83 -18.53 -14.28 11.50
CA ALA A 83 -17.75 -13.48 10.56
C ALA A 83 -17.83 -11.97 10.86
N VAL A 84 -19.00 -11.47 11.27
CA VAL A 84 -19.19 -10.06 11.66
C VAL A 84 -18.44 -9.74 12.94
N ARG A 85 -18.52 -10.61 13.95
CA ARG A 85 -17.78 -10.42 15.21
C ARG A 85 -16.27 -10.46 15.00
N ALA A 86 -15.79 -11.41 14.18
CA ALA A 86 -14.38 -11.52 13.82
C ALA A 86 -13.90 -10.26 13.08
N ALA A 87 -14.66 -9.78 12.11
CA ALA A 87 -14.33 -8.56 11.37
C ALA A 87 -14.29 -7.32 12.27
N ARG A 88 -15.26 -7.18 13.20
CA ARG A 88 -15.25 -6.09 14.20
C ARG A 88 -14.02 -6.17 15.11
N ALA A 89 -13.65 -7.36 15.58
CA ALA A 89 -12.46 -7.53 16.41
C ALA A 89 -11.18 -7.16 15.64
N VAL A 90 -11.11 -7.52 14.36
CA VAL A 90 -10.02 -7.11 13.47
C VAL A 90 -9.99 -5.60 13.26
N ALA A 91 -11.13 -4.96 13.02
CA ALA A 91 -11.22 -3.50 12.88
C ALA A 91 -10.75 -2.79 14.16
N ASN A 92 -11.24 -3.22 15.33
CA ASN A 92 -10.84 -2.70 16.62
C ASN A 92 -9.33 -2.85 16.87
N HIS A 93 -8.76 -4.02 16.54
CA HIS A 93 -7.33 -4.27 16.70
C HIS A 93 -6.49 -3.31 15.86
N CYS A 94 -6.87 -3.12 14.59
CA CYS A 94 -6.22 -2.17 13.70
C CYS A 94 -6.40 -0.72 14.16
N ALA A 95 -7.59 -0.34 14.62
CA ALA A 95 -7.87 1.01 15.12
C ALA A 95 -7.03 1.33 16.36
N LEU A 96 -6.98 0.41 17.33
CA LEU A 96 -6.13 0.56 18.53
C LEU A 96 -4.65 0.67 18.16
N ALA A 97 -4.19 -0.11 17.17
CA ALA A 97 -2.81 -0.03 16.70
C ALA A 97 -2.51 1.32 16.03
N ILE A 98 -3.43 1.85 15.21
CA ILE A 98 -3.32 3.18 14.61
C ILE A 98 -3.25 4.25 15.70
N GLU A 99 -4.21 4.25 16.63
CA GLU A 99 -4.28 5.21 17.74
C GLU A 99 -3.00 5.21 18.57
N ALA A 100 -2.39 4.04 18.79
CA ALA A 100 -1.17 3.90 19.56
C ALA A 100 0.06 4.55 18.89
N VAL A 101 0.14 4.53 17.55
CA VAL A 101 1.40 4.81 16.81
C VAL A 101 1.30 5.90 15.73
N ALA A 102 0.14 6.55 15.58
CA ALA A 102 -0.11 7.51 14.51
C ALA A 102 0.91 8.65 14.46
N GLU A 103 1.36 9.15 15.62
CA GLU A 103 2.34 10.24 15.70
C GLU A 103 3.73 9.86 15.17
N GLN A 104 4.03 8.56 15.10
CA GLN A 104 5.32 8.05 14.66
C GLN A 104 5.31 7.64 13.18
N CYS A 105 4.13 7.55 12.55
CA CYS A 105 3.97 6.99 11.20
C CYS A 105 3.55 8.05 10.18
N VAL A 106 3.91 7.83 8.91
CA VAL A 106 3.42 8.65 7.79
C VAL A 106 2.21 8.04 7.09
N ALA A 107 2.10 6.72 7.15
CA ALA A 107 1.09 5.95 6.45
C ALA A 107 0.76 4.64 7.18
N VAL A 108 -0.39 4.06 6.83
CA VAL A 108 -0.70 2.66 7.09
C VAL A 108 -0.63 1.86 5.80
N LYS A 109 -0.23 0.59 5.89
CA LYS A 109 -0.26 -0.37 4.78
C LYS A 109 -1.14 -1.56 5.13
N LEU A 110 -2.33 -1.59 4.54
CA LEU A 110 -3.36 -2.60 4.80
C LEU A 110 -3.09 -3.84 3.94
N GLN A 111 -2.79 -4.99 4.56
CA GLN A 111 -2.67 -6.25 3.83
C GLN A 111 -4.08 -6.78 3.52
N VAL A 112 -4.56 -6.51 2.30
CA VAL A 112 -5.95 -6.72 1.90
C VAL A 112 -6.39 -8.18 2.07
N ALA A 113 -5.50 -9.15 1.83
CA ALA A 113 -5.79 -10.57 2.00
C ALA A 113 -6.21 -10.94 3.45
N CYS A 114 -5.68 -10.24 4.46
CA CYS A 114 -6.04 -10.47 5.87
C CYS A 114 -7.49 -10.10 6.19
N PHE A 115 -8.09 -9.21 5.38
CA PHE A 115 -9.48 -8.79 5.48
C PHE A 115 -10.37 -9.62 4.58
N GLU A 116 -9.95 -9.89 3.33
CA GLU A 116 -10.71 -10.70 2.36
C GLU A 116 -11.12 -12.08 2.90
N ARG A 117 -10.26 -12.72 3.70
CA ARG A 117 -10.55 -14.03 4.31
C ARG A 117 -11.77 -14.03 5.24
N LEU A 118 -12.27 -12.86 5.65
CA LEU A 118 -13.48 -12.70 6.46
C LEU A 118 -14.73 -12.39 5.62
N GLY A 119 -14.65 -12.46 4.29
CA GLY A 119 -15.75 -12.20 3.37
C GLY A 119 -16.20 -10.73 3.38
N ALA A 120 -17.49 -10.49 3.08
CA ALA A 120 -18.05 -9.14 3.04
C ALA A 120 -17.87 -8.34 4.34
N PRO A 121 -18.05 -8.92 5.55
CA PRO A 121 -17.73 -8.21 6.80
C PRO A 121 -16.27 -7.77 6.89
N GLY A 122 -15.34 -8.57 6.35
CA GLY A 122 -13.93 -8.22 6.28
C GLY A 122 -13.66 -7.00 5.40
N TRP A 123 -14.33 -6.91 4.26
CA TRP A 123 -14.24 -5.72 3.39
C TRP A 123 -14.80 -4.47 4.07
N ALA A 124 -15.89 -4.60 4.83
CA ALA A 124 -16.42 -3.50 5.65
C ALA A 124 -15.40 -3.06 6.72
N ALA A 125 -14.76 -4.01 7.42
CA ALA A 125 -13.70 -3.73 8.38
C ALA A 125 -12.48 -3.06 7.72
N LEU A 126 -12.11 -3.46 6.49
CA LEU A 126 -11.03 -2.81 5.73
C LEU A 126 -11.36 -1.34 5.46
N ALA A 127 -12.59 -1.05 5.02
CA ALA A 127 -13.05 0.31 4.77
C ALA A 127 -13.06 1.16 6.05
N GLU A 128 -13.53 0.59 7.17
CA GLU A 128 -13.50 1.25 8.48
C GLU A 128 -12.05 1.58 8.91
N VAL A 129 -11.13 0.62 8.80
CA VAL A 129 -9.72 0.84 9.19
C VAL A 129 -9.05 1.87 8.29
N ALA A 130 -9.33 1.87 6.98
CA ALA A 130 -8.85 2.90 6.08
C ALA A 130 -9.37 4.29 6.48
N GLN A 131 -10.63 4.40 6.89
CA GLN A 131 -11.21 5.65 7.38
C GLN A 131 -10.56 6.09 8.70
N ARG A 132 -10.37 5.19 9.68
CA ARG A 132 -9.66 5.48 10.94
C ARG A 132 -8.24 6.01 10.68
N ALA A 133 -7.52 5.43 9.73
CA ALA A 133 -6.19 5.93 9.37
C ALA A 133 -6.22 7.40 8.88
N ARG A 134 -7.22 7.76 8.06
CA ARG A 134 -7.39 9.14 7.58
C ARG A 134 -7.76 10.11 8.70
N GLU A 135 -8.56 9.69 9.67
CA GLU A 135 -8.90 10.49 10.86
C GLU A 135 -7.66 10.84 11.71
N HIS A 136 -6.60 10.05 11.59
CA HIS A 136 -5.29 10.29 12.21
C HIS A 136 -4.28 10.96 11.27
N ASP A 137 -4.73 11.52 10.15
CA ASP A 137 -3.90 12.15 9.12
C ASP A 137 -2.79 11.21 8.61
N LEU A 138 -3.07 9.92 8.45
CA LEU A 138 -2.15 8.95 7.83
C LEU A 138 -2.56 8.67 6.39
N LEU A 139 -1.56 8.55 5.50
CA LEU A 139 -1.80 8.04 4.15
C LEU A 139 -2.18 6.56 4.21
N VAL A 140 -3.04 6.11 3.29
CA VAL A 140 -3.50 4.71 3.22
C VAL A 140 -2.91 4.01 2.00
N ILE A 141 -2.15 2.94 2.23
CA ILE A 141 -1.61 2.08 1.18
C ILE A 141 -2.33 0.73 1.21
N ALA A 142 -3.02 0.37 0.11
CA ALA A 142 -3.56 -0.97 -0.06
C ALA A 142 -2.47 -1.92 -0.60
N ASP A 143 -2.06 -2.89 0.21
CA ASP A 143 -1.16 -3.96 -0.20
C ASP A 143 -1.95 -5.15 -0.77
N ALA A 144 -2.47 -4.96 -1.98
CA ALA A 144 -3.36 -5.88 -2.68
C ALA A 144 -2.70 -6.68 -3.83
N LYS A 145 -1.50 -6.26 -4.25
CA LYS A 145 -0.68 -6.84 -5.35
C LYS A 145 -1.48 -7.16 -6.62
N ARG A 146 -2.43 -6.31 -7.01
CA ARG A 146 -3.31 -6.54 -8.18
C ARG A 146 -2.53 -6.48 -9.49
N GLY A 147 -2.92 -7.29 -10.46
CA GLY A 147 -2.38 -7.29 -11.81
C GLY A 147 -3.31 -8.08 -12.72
N ASP A 148 -3.82 -7.43 -13.76
CA ASP A 148 -4.77 -7.97 -14.72
C ASP A 148 -4.75 -7.11 -16.00
N ILE A 149 -5.53 -7.46 -17.01
CA ILE A 149 -5.57 -6.74 -18.30
C ILE A 149 -6.87 -5.95 -18.50
N ASP A 150 -6.80 -4.92 -19.34
CA ASP A 150 -7.93 -4.13 -19.86
C ASP A 150 -9.00 -3.74 -18.81
N VAL A 151 -10.18 -4.39 -18.90
CA VAL A 151 -11.37 -4.06 -18.10
C VAL A 151 -11.14 -4.44 -16.64
N SER A 152 -10.50 -5.58 -16.37
CA SER A 152 -10.24 -6.03 -15.00
C SER A 152 -9.25 -5.11 -14.28
N ALA A 153 -8.21 -4.64 -14.97
CA ALA A 153 -7.27 -3.65 -14.42
C ALA A 153 -7.98 -2.34 -14.05
N SER A 154 -8.94 -1.91 -14.89
CA SER A 154 -9.75 -0.71 -14.63
C SER A 154 -10.67 -0.92 -13.43
N ALA A 155 -11.34 -2.08 -13.33
CA ALA A 155 -12.18 -2.42 -12.18
C ALA A 155 -11.39 -2.46 -10.87
N TYR A 156 -10.15 -2.95 -10.87
CA TYR A 156 -9.28 -2.84 -9.69
C TYR A 156 -8.95 -1.38 -9.35
N ALA A 157 -8.66 -0.55 -10.35
CA ALA A 157 -8.41 0.87 -10.12
C ALA A 157 -9.63 1.56 -9.52
N GLU A 158 -10.84 1.26 -9.99
CA GLU A 158 -12.09 1.77 -9.43
C GLU A 158 -12.31 1.29 -7.99
N ALA A 159 -12.15 0.00 -7.72
CA ALA A 159 -12.38 -0.55 -6.39
C ALA A 159 -11.46 0.03 -5.31
N PHE A 160 -10.22 0.41 -5.65
CA PHE A 160 -9.22 0.87 -4.69
C PHE A 160 -8.99 2.38 -4.70
N LEU A 161 -8.93 3.02 -5.87
CA LEU A 161 -8.42 4.38 -6.03
C LEU A 161 -9.51 5.40 -6.34
N SER A 162 -10.55 5.00 -7.07
CA SER A 162 -11.58 5.91 -7.58
C SER A 162 -13.00 5.46 -7.22
N GLU A 163 -13.96 5.76 -8.09
CA GLU A 163 -15.35 5.33 -8.00
C GLU A 163 -15.72 4.44 -9.20
N THR A 164 -16.69 3.55 -9.00
CA THR A 164 -17.29 2.74 -10.07
C THR A 164 -18.58 3.41 -10.55
N PRO A 165 -18.70 3.78 -11.83
CA PRO A 165 -19.94 4.27 -12.40
C PRO A 165 -21.03 3.19 -12.41
N THR A 166 -22.24 3.51 -11.94
CA THR A 166 -23.41 2.62 -12.06
C THR A 166 -24.61 3.39 -12.59
N VAL A 167 -25.65 2.67 -13.02
CA VAL A 167 -26.92 3.26 -13.47
C VAL A 167 -27.65 4.03 -12.36
N PHE A 168 -27.25 3.85 -11.10
CA PHE A 168 -27.81 4.51 -9.93
C PHE A 168 -26.91 5.63 -9.38
N GLY A 169 -25.80 5.93 -10.04
CA GLY A 169 -24.78 6.88 -9.58
C GLY A 169 -23.43 6.22 -9.29
N PRO A 170 -22.38 7.00 -9.01
CA PRO A 170 -21.06 6.46 -8.69
C PRO A 170 -21.05 5.77 -7.31
N VAL A 171 -20.36 4.64 -7.22
CA VAL A 171 -20.06 3.94 -5.97
C VAL A 171 -18.61 4.20 -5.62
N ALA A 172 -18.35 4.84 -4.48
CA ALA A 172 -16.99 5.10 -4.03
C ALA A 172 -16.24 3.77 -3.78
N GLY A 173 -15.03 3.66 -4.32
CA GLY A 173 -14.09 2.62 -3.93
C GLY A 173 -13.49 2.92 -2.56
N LEU A 174 -12.42 2.19 -2.21
CA LEU A 174 -11.73 2.34 -0.93
C LEU A 174 -11.03 3.71 -0.80
N GLY A 175 -10.74 4.39 -1.91
CA GLY A 175 -10.15 5.73 -1.99
C GLY A 175 -8.73 5.80 -1.41
N VAL A 176 -7.92 4.77 -1.58
CA VAL A 176 -6.57 4.71 -0.99
C VAL A 176 -5.59 5.65 -1.68
N ASP A 177 -4.59 6.11 -0.93
CA ASP A 177 -3.53 6.98 -1.43
C ASP A 177 -2.53 6.25 -2.31
N ALA A 178 -2.33 4.95 -2.09
CA ALA A 178 -1.55 4.13 -3.01
C ALA A 178 -1.97 2.65 -3.04
N LEU A 179 -1.71 2.00 -4.17
CA LEU A 179 -2.01 0.58 -4.40
C LEU A 179 -0.74 -0.18 -4.83
N THR A 180 -0.45 -1.30 -4.19
CA THR A 180 0.60 -2.21 -4.70
C THR A 180 0.11 -3.00 -5.90
N VAL A 181 0.91 -3.13 -6.96
CA VAL A 181 0.54 -3.81 -8.21
C VAL A 181 1.61 -4.79 -8.68
N ASN A 182 1.18 -5.87 -9.33
CA ASN A 182 2.05 -6.92 -9.88
C ASN A 182 2.30 -6.68 -11.39
N PRO A 183 3.56 -6.49 -11.83
CA PRO A 183 3.89 -6.14 -13.21
C PRO A 183 3.99 -7.33 -14.17
N LEU A 184 3.69 -8.56 -13.72
CA LEU A 184 3.93 -9.78 -14.49
C LEU A 184 3.37 -9.74 -15.92
N LEU A 185 2.23 -9.07 -16.11
CA LEU A 185 1.52 -9.02 -17.39
C LEU A 185 2.00 -7.90 -18.33
N GLY A 186 3.01 -7.12 -17.94
CA GLY A 186 3.60 -6.07 -18.77
C GLY A 186 3.10 -4.65 -18.45
N GLY A 187 3.74 -3.65 -19.06
CA GLY A 187 3.47 -2.23 -18.76
C GLY A 187 2.11 -1.74 -19.25
N ASP A 188 1.57 -2.32 -20.32
CA ASP A 188 0.23 -2.06 -20.85
C ASP A 188 -0.86 -2.49 -19.85
N SER A 189 -0.67 -3.61 -19.15
CA SER A 189 -1.56 -4.07 -18.07
C SER A 189 -1.62 -3.09 -16.88
N LEU A 190 -0.53 -2.36 -16.62
CA LEU A 190 -0.45 -1.35 -15.56
C LEU A 190 -0.98 0.01 -15.97
N ALA A 191 -1.03 0.31 -17.28
CA ALA A 191 -1.37 1.63 -17.78
C ALA A 191 -2.76 2.14 -17.32
N PRO A 192 -3.84 1.31 -17.25
CA PRO A 192 -5.12 1.74 -16.67
C PRO A 192 -5.00 2.19 -15.22
N LEU A 193 -4.29 1.41 -14.39
CA LEU A 193 -4.06 1.73 -12.98
C LEU A 193 -3.27 3.03 -12.82
N VAL A 194 -2.21 3.24 -13.61
CA VAL A 194 -1.38 4.46 -13.57
C VAL A 194 -2.22 5.69 -13.92
N ARG A 195 -3.06 5.60 -14.97
CA ARG A 195 -3.93 6.71 -15.38
C ARG A 195 -4.92 7.08 -14.27
N THR A 196 -5.59 6.09 -13.69
CA THR A 196 -6.55 6.34 -12.61
C THR A 196 -5.86 6.90 -11.38
N ALA A 197 -4.74 6.31 -10.95
CA ALA A 197 -3.97 6.81 -9.80
C ALA A 197 -3.61 8.30 -9.98
N ARG A 198 -3.09 8.68 -11.14
CA ARG A 198 -2.71 10.06 -11.44
C ARG A 198 -3.90 11.02 -11.43
N ASN A 199 -5.02 10.61 -12.03
CA ASN A 199 -6.24 11.44 -12.07
C ASN A 199 -6.82 11.69 -10.67
N TRP A 200 -6.62 10.75 -9.73
CA TRP A 200 -7.11 10.83 -8.35
C TRP A 200 -6.04 11.30 -7.36
N GLY A 201 -4.84 11.65 -7.82
CA GLY A 201 -3.72 12.06 -6.97
C GLY A 201 -3.15 10.95 -6.08
N SER A 202 -3.46 9.70 -6.41
CA SER A 202 -2.93 8.50 -5.75
C SER A 202 -1.67 7.98 -6.45
N GLY A 203 -0.98 7.04 -5.82
CA GLY A 203 0.22 6.40 -6.36
C GLY A 203 0.08 4.89 -6.53
N LEU A 204 1.07 4.29 -7.19
CA LEU A 204 1.21 2.84 -7.30
C LEU A 204 2.57 2.40 -6.77
N PHE A 205 2.63 1.22 -6.14
CA PHE A 205 3.88 0.56 -5.78
C PHE A 205 4.01 -0.75 -6.55
N VAL A 206 4.86 -0.76 -7.59
CA VAL A 206 5.06 -1.93 -8.45
C VAL A 206 5.99 -2.93 -7.76
N LEU A 207 5.65 -4.22 -7.77
CA LEU A 207 6.55 -5.26 -7.26
C LEU A 207 7.79 -5.40 -8.15
N VAL A 208 8.95 -4.91 -7.69
CA VAL A 208 10.21 -4.97 -8.45
C VAL A 208 11.07 -6.15 -7.99
N ARG A 209 11.40 -6.18 -6.70
CA ARG A 209 12.24 -7.23 -6.11
C ARG A 209 11.79 -7.50 -4.69
N THR A 210 11.20 -8.64 -4.42
CA THR A 210 10.75 -9.03 -3.09
C THR A 210 11.85 -9.75 -2.31
N SER A 211 11.70 -9.87 -0.99
CA SER A 211 12.71 -10.43 -0.08
C SER A 211 12.54 -11.93 0.20
N ASN A 212 11.49 -12.56 -0.31
CA ASN A 212 11.25 -14.00 -0.14
C ASN A 212 12.24 -14.83 -0.97
N PRO A 213 12.59 -16.06 -0.55
CA PRO A 213 13.51 -16.93 -1.30
C PRO A 213 13.13 -17.14 -2.77
N GLY A 214 11.84 -17.33 -3.06
CA GLY A 214 11.34 -17.50 -4.43
C GLY A 214 11.46 -16.27 -5.34
N ALA A 215 11.97 -15.13 -4.85
CA ALA A 215 12.35 -14.02 -5.72
C ALA A 215 13.41 -14.46 -6.76
N ALA A 216 14.31 -15.37 -6.38
CA ALA A 216 15.35 -15.88 -7.27
C ALA A 216 14.79 -16.68 -8.46
N ASP A 217 13.60 -17.29 -8.31
CA ASP A 217 12.99 -18.13 -9.34
C ASP A 217 12.61 -17.34 -10.60
N LEU A 218 12.29 -16.05 -10.45
CA LEU A 218 11.85 -15.19 -11.54
C LEU A 218 12.57 -13.85 -11.58
N GLN A 219 12.63 -13.13 -10.46
CA GLN A 219 13.03 -11.72 -10.42
C GLN A 219 14.54 -11.53 -10.62
N GLU A 220 15.35 -12.56 -10.33
CA GLU A 220 16.81 -12.54 -10.51
C GLU A 220 17.27 -13.33 -11.75
N LEU A 221 16.35 -13.84 -12.57
CA LEU A 221 16.71 -14.48 -13.83
C LEU A 221 17.40 -13.49 -14.76
N ALA A 222 18.54 -13.89 -15.32
CA ALA A 222 19.29 -13.10 -16.27
C ALA A 222 18.54 -12.99 -17.61
N LEU A 223 18.50 -11.78 -18.17
CA LEU A 223 17.92 -11.50 -19.47
C LEU A 223 19.02 -11.53 -20.55
N ALA A 224 18.67 -11.97 -21.77
CA ALA A 224 19.62 -12.03 -22.89
C ALA A 224 20.26 -10.67 -23.23
N GLY A 225 19.55 -9.56 -22.97
CA GLY A 225 20.06 -8.19 -23.15
C GLY A 225 20.84 -7.62 -21.96
N GLY A 226 21.17 -8.45 -20.98
CA GLY A 226 21.85 -8.03 -19.75
C GLY A 226 20.91 -7.55 -18.64
N GLY A 227 21.40 -7.65 -17.41
CA GLY A 227 20.59 -7.46 -16.21
C GLY A 227 19.61 -8.62 -15.98
N SER A 228 18.68 -8.40 -15.07
CA SER A 228 17.68 -9.38 -14.62
C SER A 228 16.25 -8.94 -14.90
N VAL A 229 15.28 -9.83 -14.66
CA VAL A 229 13.84 -9.50 -14.71
C VAL A 229 13.51 -8.30 -13.83
N SER A 230 14.01 -8.23 -12.59
CA SER A 230 13.79 -7.08 -11.71
C SER A 230 14.45 -5.79 -12.22
N ASP A 231 15.60 -5.87 -12.91
CA ASP A 231 16.17 -4.70 -13.60
C ASP A 231 15.24 -4.20 -14.72
N ARG A 232 14.59 -5.11 -15.45
CA ARG A 232 13.60 -4.73 -16.47
C ARG A 232 12.35 -4.11 -15.85
N ILE A 233 11.85 -4.66 -14.74
CA ILE A 233 10.71 -4.08 -14.03
C ILE A 233 11.06 -2.69 -13.48
N ALA A 234 12.28 -2.50 -12.95
CA ALA A 234 12.73 -1.18 -12.50
C ALA A 234 12.70 -0.13 -13.62
N ARG A 235 13.11 -0.50 -14.84
CA ARG A 235 12.97 0.39 -16.01
C ARG A 235 11.50 0.69 -16.32
N LEU A 236 10.61 -0.30 -16.27
CA LEU A 236 9.17 -0.07 -16.44
C LEU A 236 8.61 0.92 -15.41
N VAL A 237 9.05 0.84 -14.14
CA VAL A 237 8.66 1.80 -13.09
C VAL A 237 9.10 3.21 -13.46
N ALA A 238 10.36 3.39 -13.88
CA ALA A 238 10.87 4.70 -14.29
C ALA A 238 10.12 5.25 -15.53
N GLU A 239 9.86 4.41 -16.53
CA GLU A 239 9.11 4.76 -17.74
C GLU A 239 7.67 5.18 -17.44
N LEU A 240 6.93 4.41 -16.63
CA LEU A 240 5.55 4.71 -16.25
C LEU A 240 5.44 5.96 -15.35
N GLY A 241 6.41 6.15 -14.46
CA GLY A 241 6.46 7.27 -13.52
C GLY A 241 6.91 8.59 -14.13
N ALA A 242 7.61 8.60 -15.27
CA ALA A 242 8.25 9.79 -15.84
C ALA A 242 7.29 10.98 -16.04
N SER A 243 6.05 10.72 -16.45
CA SER A 243 5.03 11.76 -16.67
C SER A 243 4.29 12.21 -15.40
N GLY A 244 4.54 11.55 -14.26
CA GLY A 244 3.93 11.85 -12.97
C GLY A 244 4.91 12.43 -11.94
N LEU A 245 6.04 12.99 -12.40
CA LEU A 245 7.03 13.62 -11.53
C LEU A 245 6.46 14.88 -10.85
N GLY A 246 6.36 14.84 -9.52
CA GLY A 246 5.94 15.97 -8.68
C GLY A 246 7.04 17.01 -8.49
N SER A 247 6.67 18.16 -7.91
CA SER A 247 7.62 19.24 -7.60
C SER A 247 8.63 18.88 -6.51
N ALA A 248 8.32 17.89 -5.67
CA ALA A 248 9.24 17.31 -4.70
C ALA A 248 10.28 16.35 -5.33
N GLY A 249 10.27 16.17 -6.66
CA GLY A 249 11.20 15.27 -7.35
C GLY A 249 10.89 13.78 -7.20
N LEU A 250 9.65 13.45 -6.81
CA LEU A 250 9.14 12.08 -6.65
C LEU A 250 7.98 11.80 -7.60
N THR A 251 7.92 10.57 -8.14
CA THR A 251 6.87 10.13 -9.06
C THR A 251 5.67 9.49 -8.33
N ASP A 252 4.53 9.45 -9.01
CA ASP A 252 3.33 8.71 -8.58
C ASP A 252 3.45 7.18 -8.73
N VAL A 253 4.42 6.71 -9.53
CA VAL A 253 4.77 5.29 -9.63
C VAL A 253 6.05 5.02 -8.85
N GLY A 254 5.92 4.20 -7.80
CA GLY A 254 6.98 3.72 -6.93
C GLY A 254 7.25 2.22 -7.09
N ALA A 255 8.16 1.71 -6.26
CA ALA A 255 8.61 0.33 -6.29
C ALA A 255 8.50 -0.34 -4.91
N VAL A 256 8.13 -1.61 -4.88
CA VAL A 256 8.31 -2.48 -3.72
C VAL A 256 9.65 -3.19 -3.84
N LEU A 257 10.54 -2.96 -2.87
CA LEU A 257 11.89 -3.51 -2.83
C LEU A 257 12.18 -4.15 -1.47
N GLY A 258 12.65 -5.40 -1.49
CA GLY A 258 13.11 -6.09 -0.30
C GLY A 258 14.40 -5.48 0.25
N ALA A 259 14.41 -5.17 1.53
CA ALA A 259 15.48 -4.49 2.26
C ALA A 259 16.75 -5.33 2.53
N THR A 260 16.91 -6.51 1.93
CA THR A 260 17.91 -7.52 2.32
C THR A 260 19.23 -7.48 1.56
N ALA A 261 19.41 -6.56 0.60
CA ALA A 261 20.62 -6.49 -0.24
C ALA A 261 21.01 -5.03 -0.55
N PRO A 262 21.98 -4.44 0.18
CA PRO A 262 22.27 -3.00 0.10
C PRO A 262 22.83 -2.57 -1.27
N ALA A 263 23.76 -3.36 -1.84
CA ALA A 263 24.30 -3.09 -3.19
C ALA A 263 23.21 -3.13 -4.27
N ARG A 264 22.21 -4.00 -4.10
CA ARG A 264 21.06 -4.09 -5.02
C ARG A 264 20.18 -2.85 -4.90
N LEU A 265 19.97 -2.36 -3.69
CA LEU A 265 19.17 -1.17 -3.42
C LEU A 265 19.77 0.08 -4.07
N GLN A 266 21.10 0.24 -4.01
CA GLN A 266 21.80 1.32 -4.71
C GLN A 266 21.60 1.24 -6.23
N ALA A 267 21.84 0.07 -6.83
CA ALA A 267 21.64 -0.13 -8.26
C ALA A 267 20.18 0.13 -8.72
N MET A 268 19.20 -0.18 -7.86
CA MET A 268 17.78 0.12 -8.11
C MET A 268 17.48 1.61 -8.01
N ARG A 269 18.07 2.33 -7.04
CA ARG A 269 17.94 3.79 -6.94
C ARG A 269 18.49 4.49 -8.19
N GLU A 270 19.65 4.09 -8.68
CA GLU A 270 20.23 4.65 -9.91
C GLU A 270 19.31 4.47 -11.13
N ARG A 271 18.61 3.34 -11.22
CA ARG A 271 17.65 3.04 -12.30
C ARG A 271 16.32 3.77 -12.15
N MET A 272 15.91 4.06 -10.92
CA MET A 272 14.63 4.67 -10.58
C MET A 272 14.83 5.91 -9.69
N PRO A 273 15.53 6.96 -10.18
CA PRO A 273 16.01 8.06 -9.33
C PRO A 273 14.88 8.80 -8.60
N HIS A 274 13.69 8.87 -9.21
CA HIS A 274 12.53 9.60 -8.69
C HIS A 274 11.46 8.71 -8.07
N ALA A 275 11.61 7.38 -8.09
CA ALA A 275 10.58 6.50 -7.56
C ALA A 275 10.61 6.45 -6.04
N VAL A 276 9.44 6.39 -5.41
CA VAL A 276 9.32 6.09 -3.98
C VAL A 276 9.52 4.58 -3.76
N PHE A 277 10.39 4.20 -2.84
CA PHE A 277 10.63 2.80 -2.48
C PHE A 277 9.83 2.42 -1.24
N LEU A 278 8.89 1.49 -1.38
CA LEU A 278 8.24 0.81 -0.26
C LEU A 278 9.08 -0.42 0.14
N LEU A 279 9.61 -0.39 1.36
CA LEU A 279 10.60 -1.34 1.87
C LEU A 279 9.98 -2.23 2.96
N PRO A 280 9.31 -3.33 2.60
CA PRO A 280 8.84 -4.30 3.58
C PRO A 280 10.02 -5.14 4.13
N GLY A 281 9.86 -5.63 5.36
CA GLY A 281 10.71 -6.69 5.91
C GLY A 281 11.96 -6.24 6.66
N VAL A 282 12.10 -4.94 6.95
CA VAL A 282 13.16 -4.42 7.82
C VAL A 282 13.02 -5.02 9.23
N GLY A 283 14.12 -5.48 9.81
CA GLY A 283 14.19 -6.16 11.11
C GLY A 283 13.77 -7.64 11.07
N ALA A 284 12.58 -7.95 10.57
CA ALA A 284 12.02 -9.30 10.61
C ALA A 284 12.66 -10.30 9.62
N GLN A 285 13.27 -9.81 8.54
CA GLN A 285 13.90 -10.64 7.48
C GLN A 285 15.40 -10.38 7.36
N GLY A 286 16.03 -9.88 8.44
CA GLY A 286 17.47 -9.62 8.49
C GLY A 286 17.93 -8.32 7.85
N GLY A 287 17.03 -7.51 7.28
CA GLY A 287 17.35 -6.17 6.77
C GLY A 287 17.56 -5.17 7.92
N ARG A 288 18.67 -4.44 7.91
CA ARG A 288 18.96 -3.40 8.88
C ARG A 288 18.55 -2.03 8.34
N VAL A 289 18.03 -1.15 9.19
CA VAL A 289 17.64 0.20 8.75
C VAL A 289 18.87 0.97 8.26
N GLU A 290 20.03 0.76 8.88
CA GLU A 290 21.30 1.43 8.53
C GLU A 290 21.73 1.17 7.08
N ASP A 291 21.33 0.04 6.51
CA ASP A 291 21.69 -0.35 5.16
C ASP A 291 20.78 0.29 4.08
N LEU A 292 19.81 1.13 4.49
CA LEU A 292 18.78 1.68 3.60
C LEU A 292 19.09 3.08 3.07
N ALA A 293 20.26 3.64 3.38
CA ALA A 293 20.63 5.01 2.99
C ALA A 293 20.34 5.32 1.51
N ALA A 294 20.66 4.39 0.60
CA ALA A 294 20.43 4.56 -0.83
C ALA A 294 18.93 4.65 -1.22
N ALA A 295 18.02 4.12 -0.41
CA ALA A 295 16.59 4.24 -0.68
C ALA A 295 16.06 5.66 -0.49
N PHE A 296 16.69 6.47 0.38
CA PHE A 296 16.24 7.81 0.72
C PHE A 296 16.78 8.91 -0.20
N ALA A 297 17.42 8.58 -1.32
CA ALA A 297 17.64 9.58 -2.36
C ALA A 297 16.34 9.81 -3.17
N PRO A 298 16.02 11.04 -3.61
CA PRO A 298 16.79 12.28 -3.46
C PRO A 298 16.57 13.01 -2.12
N GLY A 299 15.69 12.49 -1.25
CA GLY A 299 15.43 13.01 0.09
C GLY A 299 14.58 12.02 0.91
N PRO A 300 14.28 12.30 2.19
CA PRO A 300 13.72 11.33 3.14
C PRO A 300 12.46 10.60 2.62
N ALA A 301 11.66 11.25 1.77
CA ALA A 301 10.45 10.67 1.18
C ALA A 301 10.70 9.69 0.02
N GLY A 302 11.94 9.54 -0.44
CA GLY A 302 12.33 8.56 -1.46
C GLY A 302 12.18 7.12 -0.99
N GLY A 303 12.14 6.87 0.31
CA GLY A 303 11.98 5.54 0.91
C GLY A 303 10.98 5.51 2.07
N LEU A 304 10.20 4.44 2.15
CA LEU A 304 9.22 4.17 3.19
C LEU A 304 9.48 2.80 3.81
N ILE A 305 9.60 2.76 5.13
CA ILE A 305 9.91 1.53 5.86
C ILE A 305 8.61 0.92 6.40
N ALA A 306 8.16 -0.17 5.77
CA ALA A 306 6.93 -0.85 6.17
C ALA A 306 7.20 -1.93 7.21
N VAL A 307 6.72 -1.72 8.44
CA VAL A 307 6.89 -2.63 9.58
C VAL A 307 5.52 -3.00 10.14
N SER A 308 5.29 -4.30 10.28
CA SER A 308 4.00 -4.83 10.73
C SER A 308 4.11 -5.48 12.11
N ARG A 309 4.21 -6.81 12.20
CA ARG A 309 4.46 -7.56 13.44
C ARG A 309 5.60 -7.03 14.34
N GLY A 310 6.59 -6.35 13.77
CA GLY A 310 7.64 -5.67 14.55
C GLY A 310 7.08 -4.68 15.57
N ILE A 311 6.10 -3.86 15.13
CA ILE A 311 5.41 -2.84 15.93
C ILE A 311 4.22 -3.45 16.68
N VAL A 312 3.25 -4.01 15.96
CA VAL A 312 1.96 -4.45 16.54
C VAL A 312 2.14 -5.60 17.55
N GLY A 313 3.14 -6.46 17.33
CA GLY A 313 3.50 -7.57 18.21
C GLY A 313 4.67 -7.27 19.15
N ALA A 314 5.05 -6.00 19.36
CA ALA A 314 6.21 -5.65 20.18
C ALA A 314 6.10 -6.17 21.63
N HIS A 315 4.90 -6.14 22.22
CA HIS A 315 4.62 -6.64 23.57
C HIS A 315 4.93 -8.14 23.75
N GLU A 316 4.91 -8.94 22.68
CA GLU A 316 5.20 -10.38 22.76
C GLU A 316 6.68 -10.66 23.09
N ARG A 317 7.57 -9.69 22.80
CA ARG A 317 9.01 -9.80 23.09
C ARG A 317 9.41 -9.09 24.37
N GLY A 318 8.80 -7.93 24.64
CA GLY A 318 9.18 -7.04 25.75
C GLY A 318 8.26 -7.08 26.96
N GLY A 319 7.11 -7.77 26.87
CA GLY A 319 6.02 -7.66 27.84
C GLY A 319 5.32 -6.29 27.78
N GLY A 320 4.43 -6.05 28.76
CA GLY A 320 3.69 -4.79 28.89
C GLY A 320 2.36 -4.75 28.12
N ASP A 321 1.70 -3.60 28.19
CA ASP A 321 0.48 -3.31 27.42
C ASP A 321 0.80 -3.27 25.90
N PRO A 322 0.01 -3.93 25.04
CA PRO A 322 0.20 -3.91 23.59
C PRO A 322 0.34 -2.52 22.98
N ALA A 323 -0.47 -1.54 23.41
CA ALA A 323 -0.46 -0.20 22.82
C ALA A 323 0.83 0.57 23.16
N GLY A 324 1.25 0.54 24.44
CA GLY A 324 2.51 1.14 24.90
C GLY A 324 3.71 0.54 24.19
N ALA A 325 3.81 -0.80 24.15
CA ALA A 325 4.92 -1.48 23.48
C ALA A 325 5.00 -1.16 21.97
N ALA A 326 3.84 -1.05 21.29
CA ALA A 326 3.80 -0.67 19.89
C ALA A 326 4.27 0.78 19.67
N ARG A 327 3.85 1.71 20.54
CA ARG A 327 4.28 3.11 20.49
C ARG A 327 5.79 3.26 20.66
N ASP A 328 6.36 2.60 21.65
CA ASP A 328 7.79 2.67 21.95
C ASP A 328 8.63 2.13 20.79
N GLU A 329 8.21 1.00 20.20
CA GLU A 329 8.91 0.44 19.05
C GLU A 329 8.76 1.32 17.79
N ALA A 330 7.59 1.89 17.54
CA ALA A 330 7.39 2.81 16.43
C ALA A 330 8.24 4.09 16.58
N ALA A 331 8.36 4.62 17.80
CA ALA A 331 9.19 5.78 18.10
C ALA A 331 10.67 5.49 17.86
N ARG A 332 11.16 4.35 18.36
CA ARG A 332 12.53 3.88 18.11
C ARG A 332 12.85 3.73 16.63
N LEU A 333 11.93 3.15 15.87
CA LEU A 333 12.08 2.97 14.41
C LEU A 333 12.08 4.31 13.67
N ARG A 334 11.20 5.25 14.06
CA ARG A 334 11.17 6.60 13.50
C ARG A 334 12.51 7.30 13.71
N GLU A 335 13.05 7.31 14.93
CA GLU A 335 14.34 7.94 15.23
C GLU A 335 15.50 7.31 14.44
N LEU A 336 15.50 5.99 14.32
CA LEU A 336 16.53 5.29 13.56
C LEU A 336 16.45 5.61 12.06
N ALA A 337 15.25 5.50 11.47
CA ALA A 337 15.01 5.82 10.07
C ALA A 337 15.33 7.28 9.74
N TRP A 338 14.90 8.21 10.61
CA TRP A 338 15.09 9.63 10.40
C TRP A 338 16.57 10.02 10.42
N ARG A 339 17.39 9.42 11.29
CA ARG A 339 18.85 9.67 11.29
C ARG A 339 19.56 9.25 10.01
N ILE A 340 19.00 8.33 9.24
CA ILE A 340 19.62 7.77 8.03
C ILE A 340 19.13 8.47 6.77
N GLY A 341 17.84 8.85 6.73
CA GLY A 341 17.22 9.45 5.55
C GLY A 341 16.84 10.91 5.65
N GLY A 342 16.79 11.50 6.85
CA GLY A 342 16.32 12.86 7.13
C GLY A 342 17.41 13.88 7.46
#